data_AF-A0A6P4JK24-F1
#
_entry.id   AF-A0A6P4JK24-F1
#
_cell.length_a   1.000
_cell.length_b   1.000
_cell.length_c   1.000
_cell.angle_alpha   90.00
_cell.angle_beta   90.00
_cell.angle_gamma   90.00
#
_symmetry.space_group_name_H-M   'P 1'
#
loop_
_entity.id
_entity.type
_entity.pdbx_description
1 polymer ?
#
loop_
_entity_poly.entity_id
_entity_poly.type
_entity_poly.pdbx_seq_one_letter_code
_entity_poly.pdbx_strand_id
1 'polypeptide(L)'
;MASGSYKDKTLKLIKCFCGCSDMTVTEVRRIYTLSNSVHETLLDADASRLLHRFMESRRSGDKNEAEQYLEIYEKCAELLQETQRAFTQDEVDELVDLGLPYDLEQDLSRRMLSGQQTDINLGLYRIQGRCRTEIEGSGDFRDFRDSIADKLRRVPK
;
A
#
# COMPACT_ATOMS: atom_id res chain seq x y z
N MET A 1 1.00 -24.89 -43.93
CA MET A 1 0.25 -24.41 -42.76
C MET A 1 0.69 -25.23 -41.56
N ALA A 2 1.52 -24.67 -40.68
CA ALA A 2 2.02 -25.36 -39.49
C ALA A 2 1.26 -24.83 -38.28
N SER A 3 0.37 -25.66 -37.73
CA SER A 3 -0.42 -25.38 -36.54
C SER A 3 0.51 -25.32 -35.32
N GLY A 4 0.69 -24.12 -34.76
CA GLY A 4 1.42 -23.93 -33.51
C GLY A 4 0.70 -24.61 -32.36
N SER A 5 1.32 -25.67 -31.83
CA SER A 5 0.93 -26.28 -30.56
C SER A 5 1.26 -25.30 -29.43
N TYR A 6 0.26 -24.55 -28.97
CA TYR A 6 0.32 -23.86 -27.69
C TYR A 6 0.38 -24.94 -26.62
N LYS A 7 1.61 -25.29 -26.21
CA LYS A 7 1.84 -26.08 -25.00
C LYS A 7 1.22 -25.32 -23.84
N ASP A 8 0.11 -25.85 -23.36
CA ASP A 8 -0.58 -25.48 -22.15
C ASP A 8 0.41 -25.55 -20.97
N LYS A 9 1.09 -24.44 -20.71
CA LYS A 9 1.91 -24.28 -19.51
C LYS A 9 0.92 -24.12 -18.37
N THR A 10 0.58 -25.21 -17.71
CA THR A 10 -0.22 -25.19 -16.48
C THR A 10 0.44 -24.22 -15.50
N LEU A 11 -0.13 -23.02 -15.36
CA LEU A 11 0.41 -22.01 -14.46
C LEU A 11 0.21 -22.52 -13.04
N LYS A 12 1.30 -22.65 -12.28
CA LYS A 12 1.22 -22.92 -10.84
C LYS A 12 0.62 -21.67 -10.18
N LEU A 13 -0.57 -21.81 -9.61
CA LEU A 13 -1.29 -20.75 -8.92
C LEU A 13 -1.13 -20.89 -7.40
N ILE A 14 -0.97 -19.76 -6.73
CA ILE A 14 -0.90 -19.63 -5.27
C ILE A 14 -2.09 -18.75 -4.85
N LYS A 15 -2.88 -19.19 -3.87
CA LYS A 15 -3.94 -18.35 -3.31
C LYS A 15 -3.36 -17.14 -2.56
N CYS A 16 -3.94 -15.96 -2.75
CA CYS A 16 -3.60 -14.75 -2.00
C CYS A 16 -3.97 -14.88 -0.50
N PHE A 17 -3.69 -13.87 0.32
CA PHE A 17 -3.88 -13.93 1.79
C PHE A 17 -5.35 -14.14 2.22
N CYS A 18 -6.28 -13.39 1.63
CA CYS A 18 -7.73 -13.57 1.80
C CYS A 18 -8.28 -14.86 1.15
N GLY A 19 -7.46 -15.63 0.42
CA GLY A 19 -7.92 -16.76 -0.39
C GLY A 19 -8.79 -16.38 -1.60
N CYS A 20 -9.02 -15.08 -1.82
CA CYS A 20 -10.03 -14.56 -2.72
C CYS A 20 -9.57 -14.43 -4.19
N SER A 21 -8.29 -14.61 -4.47
CA SER A 21 -7.72 -14.62 -5.82
C SER A 21 -6.55 -15.58 -5.95
N ASP A 22 -6.36 -16.08 -7.17
CA ASP A 22 -5.18 -16.86 -7.55
C ASP A 22 -4.10 -15.92 -8.09
N MET A 23 -2.86 -16.13 -7.65
CA MET A 23 -1.67 -15.39 -8.09
C MET A 23 -0.67 -16.34 -8.71
N THR A 24 0.04 -15.89 -9.73
CA THR A 24 1.09 -16.74 -10.34
C THR A 24 2.33 -16.80 -9.44
N VAL A 25 3.10 -17.89 -9.50
CA VAL A 25 4.40 -17.96 -8.78
C VAL A 25 5.31 -16.78 -9.14
N THR A 26 5.30 -16.35 -10.40
CA THR A 26 6.10 -15.20 -10.88
C THR A 26 5.68 -13.90 -10.19
N GLU A 27 4.39 -13.67 -10.06
CA GLU A 27 3.82 -12.50 -9.38
C GLU A 27 4.14 -12.51 -7.88
N VAL A 28 4.01 -13.66 -7.23
CA VAL A 28 4.36 -13.80 -5.80
C VAL A 28 5.87 -13.55 -5.59
N ARG A 29 6.73 -14.01 -6.51
CA ARG A 29 8.17 -13.68 -6.46
C ARG A 29 8.45 -12.20 -6.69
N ARG A 30 7.74 -11.56 -7.63
CA ARG A 30 7.86 -10.11 -7.89
C ARG A 30 7.53 -9.32 -6.62
N ILE A 31 6.39 -9.60 -5.99
CA ILE A 31 5.95 -8.93 -4.77
C ILE A 31 6.89 -9.24 -3.60
N TYR A 32 7.41 -10.47 -3.49
CA TYR A 32 8.44 -10.77 -2.50
C TYR A 32 9.68 -9.90 -2.66
N THR A 33 10.15 -9.68 -3.90
CA THR A 33 11.29 -8.78 -4.15
C THR A 33 10.97 -7.35 -3.73
N LEU A 34 9.79 -6.84 -4.08
CA LEU A 34 9.34 -5.49 -3.69
C LEU A 34 9.24 -5.34 -2.16
N SER A 35 8.82 -6.39 -1.46
CA SER A 35 8.68 -6.39 0.01
C SER A 35 10.01 -6.25 0.79
N ASN A 36 11.14 -6.16 0.08
CA ASN A 36 12.41 -5.73 0.69
C ASN A 36 12.47 -4.22 0.95
N SER A 37 11.54 -3.45 0.39
CA SER A 37 11.40 -2.01 0.58
C SER A 37 9.93 -1.66 0.77
N VAL A 38 9.60 -1.03 1.90
CA VAL A 38 8.25 -0.48 2.11
C VAL A 38 7.92 0.50 0.99
N HIS A 39 8.86 1.36 0.62
CA HIS A 39 8.63 2.34 -0.43
C HIS A 39 8.25 1.70 -1.77
N GLU A 40 8.99 0.68 -2.21
CA GLU A 40 8.70 -0.02 -3.47
C GLU A 40 7.38 -0.79 -3.40
N THR A 41 7.07 -1.36 -2.23
CA THR A 41 5.80 -2.08 -2.01
C THR A 41 4.60 -1.14 -2.12
N LEU A 42 4.68 0.05 -1.52
CA LEU A 42 3.58 1.01 -1.52
C LEU A 42 3.40 1.73 -2.86
N LEU A 43 4.47 1.87 -3.66
CA LEU A 43 4.36 2.40 -5.02
C LEU A 43 3.70 1.42 -6.01
N ASP A 44 3.75 0.12 -5.72
CA ASP A 44 3.16 -0.91 -6.56
C ASP A 44 1.73 -1.22 -6.11
N ALA A 45 0.74 -0.87 -6.94
CA ALA A 45 -0.67 -0.99 -6.60
C ALA A 45 -1.09 -2.43 -6.22
N ASP A 46 -0.50 -3.45 -6.86
CA ASP A 46 -0.82 -4.84 -6.54
C ASP A 46 -0.19 -5.28 -5.21
N ALA A 47 1.05 -4.87 -4.95
CA ALA A 47 1.74 -5.17 -3.69
C ALA A 47 1.12 -4.41 -2.51
N SER A 48 0.78 -3.12 -2.65
CA SER A 48 0.08 -2.33 -1.62
C SER A 48 -1.28 -2.94 -1.30
N ARG A 49 -2.08 -3.28 -2.33
CA ARG A 49 -3.38 -3.94 -2.13
C ARG A 49 -3.24 -5.28 -1.42
N LEU A 50 -2.17 -6.03 -1.70
CA LEU A 50 -1.91 -7.29 -1.03
C LEU A 50 -1.51 -7.09 0.45
N LEU A 51 -0.71 -6.07 0.75
CA LEU A 51 -0.36 -5.65 2.10
C LEU A 51 -1.61 -5.24 2.90
N HIS A 52 -2.47 -4.41 2.33
CA HIS A 52 -3.74 -3.99 2.94
C HIS A 52 -4.59 -5.21 3.32
N ARG A 53 -4.81 -6.12 2.36
CA ARG A 53 -5.58 -7.36 2.62
C ARG A 53 -4.91 -8.26 3.66
N PHE A 54 -3.58 -8.28 3.71
CA PHE A 54 -2.85 -9.05 4.72
C PHE A 54 -3.14 -8.52 6.13
N MET A 55 -3.01 -7.20 6.32
CA MET A 55 -3.31 -6.53 7.60
C MET A 55 -4.78 -6.74 8.00
N GLU A 56 -5.71 -6.49 7.07
CA GLU A 56 -7.15 -6.69 7.28
C GLU A 56 -7.48 -8.14 7.70
N SER A 57 -6.86 -9.13 7.05
CA SER A 57 -7.14 -10.56 7.33
C SER A 57 -6.65 -11.03 8.71
N ARG A 58 -5.73 -10.30 9.34
CA ARG A 58 -5.18 -10.62 10.67
C ARG A 58 -5.83 -9.83 11.80
N ARG A 59 -6.63 -8.83 11.46
CA ARG A 59 -7.31 -7.97 12.42
C ARG A 59 -8.36 -8.75 13.22
N SER A 60 -8.42 -8.49 14.52
CA SER A 60 -9.48 -8.97 15.42
C SER A 60 -10.05 -7.79 16.21
N GLY A 61 -10.78 -6.91 15.52
CA GLY A 61 -11.32 -5.68 16.12
C GLY A 61 -10.99 -4.45 15.27
N ASP A 62 -10.58 -3.37 15.93
CA ASP A 62 -10.23 -2.10 15.30
C ASP A 62 -8.92 -2.18 14.51
N LYS A 63 -8.75 -1.21 13.59
CA LYS A 63 -7.53 -1.05 12.80
C LYS A 63 -6.33 -0.85 13.70
N ASN A 64 -5.24 -1.52 13.38
CA ASN A 64 -3.98 -1.23 14.05
C ASN A 64 -3.31 0.01 13.44
N GLU A 65 -2.28 0.50 14.12
CA GLU A 65 -1.61 1.74 13.73
C GLU A 65 -0.96 1.64 12.32
N ALA A 66 -0.40 0.48 11.96
CA ALA A 66 0.21 0.28 10.65
C ALA A 66 -0.83 0.28 9.51
N GLU A 67 -2.01 -0.29 9.75
CA GLU A 67 -3.15 -0.28 8.83
C GLU A 67 -3.68 1.15 8.63
N GLN A 68 -3.79 1.94 9.72
CA GLN A 68 -4.18 3.35 9.62
C GLN A 68 -3.18 4.16 8.78
N TYR A 69 -1.88 4.01 9.04
CA TYR A 69 -0.87 4.70 8.23
C TYR A 69 -0.86 4.25 6.76
N LEU A 70 -1.21 3.00 6.48
CA LEU A 70 -1.36 2.53 5.10
C LEU A 70 -2.51 3.25 4.39
N GLU A 71 -3.67 3.37 5.03
CA GLU A 71 -4.82 4.09 4.46
C GLU A 71 -4.53 5.58 4.28
N ILE A 72 -3.88 6.23 5.25
CA ILE A 72 -3.45 7.63 5.13
C ILE A 72 -2.48 7.79 3.95
N TYR A 73 -1.53 6.86 3.78
CA TYR A 73 -0.59 6.88 2.66
C TYR A 73 -1.30 6.79 1.32
N GLU A 74 -2.24 5.84 1.19
CA GLU A 74 -3.03 5.60 -0.03
C GLU A 74 -3.93 6.81 -0.35
N LYS A 75 -4.57 7.40 0.66
CA LYS A 75 -5.37 8.62 0.51
C LYS A 75 -4.51 9.79 0.04
N CYS A 76 -3.33 9.98 0.62
CA CYS A 76 -2.39 10.99 0.15
C CYS A 76 -1.96 10.74 -1.32
N ALA A 77 -1.78 9.47 -1.73
CA ALA A 77 -1.43 9.13 -3.11
C ALA A 77 -2.56 9.47 -4.09
N GLU A 78 -3.81 9.22 -3.71
CA GLU A 78 -5.01 9.61 -4.47
C GLU A 78 -5.06 11.14 -4.64
N LEU A 79 -4.94 11.89 -3.54
CA LEU A 79 -4.98 13.35 -3.54
C LEU A 79 -3.85 13.97 -4.38
N LEU A 80 -2.67 13.35 -4.40
CA LEU A 80 -1.55 13.77 -5.24
C LEU A 80 -1.78 13.52 -6.75
N GLN A 81 -2.62 12.56 -7.11
CA GLN A 81 -2.99 12.30 -8.51
C GLN A 81 -4.06 13.28 -9.01
N GLU A 82 -4.92 13.79 -8.13
CA GLU A 82 -5.98 14.75 -8.43
C GLU A 82 -5.46 16.19 -8.66
N THR A 83 -4.58 16.36 -9.65
CA THR A 83 -3.93 17.64 -9.97
C THR A 83 -4.86 18.76 -10.46
N GLN A 84 -6.12 18.46 -10.80
CA GLN A 84 -7.07 19.42 -11.38
C GLN A 84 -8.12 19.93 -10.38
N ARG A 85 -8.25 19.30 -9.21
CA ARG A 85 -9.25 19.68 -8.20
C ARG A 85 -8.60 20.60 -7.16
N ALA A 86 -9.35 21.59 -6.69
CA ALA A 86 -8.92 22.40 -5.56
C ALA A 86 -8.89 21.53 -4.30
N PHE A 87 -7.75 21.49 -3.62
CA PHE A 87 -7.61 20.87 -2.31
C PHE A 87 -8.28 21.76 -1.25
N THR A 88 -9.23 21.21 -0.50
CA THR A 88 -10.08 21.93 0.47
C THR A 88 -9.94 21.33 1.88
N GLN A 89 -10.65 21.92 2.83
CA GLN A 89 -10.63 21.44 4.22
C GLN A 89 -11.22 20.03 4.34
N ASP A 90 -12.18 19.68 3.47
CA ASP A 90 -12.80 18.35 3.46
C ASP A 90 -11.75 17.24 3.26
N GLU A 91 -10.75 17.46 2.39
CA GLU A 91 -9.66 16.50 2.17
C GLU A 91 -8.71 16.38 3.39
N VAL A 92 -8.59 17.43 4.21
CA VAL A 92 -7.85 17.35 5.49
C VAL A 92 -8.66 16.58 6.51
N ASP A 93 -9.95 16.89 6.64
CA ASP A 93 -10.85 16.25 7.59
C ASP A 93 -10.93 14.74 7.31
N GLU A 94 -10.95 14.33 6.04
CA GLU A 94 -10.88 12.92 5.65
C GLU A 94 -9.57 12.24 6.12
N LEU A 95 -8.43 12.92 6.03
CA LEU A 95 -7.17 12.38 6.56
C LEU A 95 -7.19 12.30 8.10
N VAL A 96 -7.81 13.27 8.78
CA VAL A 96 -7.98 13.27 10.23
C VAL A 96 -8.88 12.12 10.69
N ASP A 97 -9.97 11.85 9.97
CA ASP A 97 -10.86 10.72 10.24
C ASP A 97 -10.15 9.36 10.08
N LEU A 98 -9.14 9.28 9.21
CA LEU A 98 -8.26 8.12 9.07
C LEU A 98 -7.20 8.02 10.18
N GLY A 99 -7.08 9.03 11.05
CA GLY A 99 -6.14 9.06 12.18
C GLY A 99 -4.87 9.85 11.92
N LEU A 100 -4.88 10.85 11.02
CA LEU A 100 -3.72 11.71 10.79
C LEU A 100 -3.25 12.37 12.11
N PRO A 101 -1.95 12.24 12.47
CA PRO A 101 -1.40 12.92 13.63
C PRO A 101 -1.59 14.44 13.58
N TYR A 102 -1.92 15.02 14.74
CA TYR A 102 -2.24 16.44 14.88
C TYR A 102 -1.13 17.39 14.38
N ASP A 103 0.14 17.03 14.54
CA ASP A 103 1.26 17.84 14.06
C ASP A 103 1.31 17.90 12.52
N LEU A 104 0.91 16.82 11.85
CA LEU A 104 0.82 16.75 10.40
C LEU A 104 -0.43 17.45 9.87
N GLU A 105 -1.56 17.33 10.56
CA GLU A 105 -2.78 18.10 10.28
C GLU A 105 -2.49 19.60 10.33
N GLN A 106 -1.81 20.08 11.38
CA GLN A 106 -1.44 21.49 11.51
C GLN A 106 -0.49 21.96 10.40
N ASP A 107 0.50 21.13 10.01
CA ASP A 107 1.42 21.46 8.92
C ASP A 107 0.67 21.56 7.59
N LEU A 108 -0.23 20.61 7.30
CA LEU A 108 -1.01 20.58 6.07
C LEU A 108 -2.00 21.75 6.00
N SER A 109 -2.74 22.01 7.09
CA SER A 109 -3.67 23.14 7.19
C SER A 109 -2.96 24.48 6.99
N ARG A 110 -1.74 24.63 7.55
CA ARG A 110 -0.93 25.84 7.33
C ARG A 110 -0.52 26.01 5.87
N ARG A 111 -0.14 24.92 5.19
CA ARG A 111 0.26 24.93 3.78
C ARG A 111 -0.92 25.28 2.88
N MET A 112 -2.12 24.83 3.20
CA MET A 112 -3.32 25.21 2.45
C MET A 112 -3.59 26.72 2.45
N LEU A 113 -3.22 27.45 3.51
CA LEU A 113 -3.39 28.90 3.57
C LEU A 113 -2.58 29.63 2.48
N SER A 114 -1.54 29.02 1.92
CA SER A 114 -0.80 29.61 0.80
C SER A 114 -1.57 29.54 -0.52
N GLY A 115 -2.56 28.62 -0.62
CA GLY A 115 -3.32 28.34 -1.83
C GLY A 115 -2.48 27.75 -2.96
N GLN A 116 -1.20 27.43 -2.72
CA GLN A 116 -0.30 26.90 -3.75
C GLN A 116 -0.35 25.36 -3.73
N GLN A 117 -0.76 24.78 -4.85
CA GLN A 117 -0.78 23.31 -5.01
C GLN A 117 0.59 22.68 -4.70
N THR A 118 1.69 23.36 -5.07
CA THR A 118 3.04 22.88 -4.77
C THR A 118 3.29 22.74 -3.27
N ASP A 119 2.86 23.70 -2.45
CA ASP A 119 3.04 23.65 -1.00
C ASP A 119 2.21 22.54 -0.35
N ILE A 120 0.98 22.36 -0.84
CA ILE A 120 0.07 21.29 -0.42
C ILE A 120 0.67 19.93 -0.76
N ASN A 121 1.14 19.75 -2.01
CA ASN A 121 1.80 18.52 -2.45
C ASN A 121 3.02 18.19 -1.57
N LEU A 122 3.83 19.19 -1.21
CA LEU A 122 4.95 19.00 -0.27
C LEU A 122 4.48 18.52 1.12
N GLY A 123 3.34 19.01 1.60
CA GLY A 123 2.70 18.51 2.82
C GLY A 123 2.28 17.05 2.71
N LEU A 124 1.58 16.68 1.63
CA LEU A 124 1.17 15.30 1.37
C LEU A 124 2.37 14.35 1.25
N TYR A 125 3.44 14.75 0.55
CA TYR A 125 4.67 13.95 0.47
C TYR A 125 5.35 13.76 1.83
N ARG A 126 5.28 14.77 2.70
CA ARG A 126 5.79 14.67 4.08
C ARG A 126 4.98 13.65 4.90
N ILE A 127 3.65 13.69 4.78
CA ILE A 127 2.75 12.72 5.43
C ILE A 127 3.05 11.30 4.93
N GLN A 128 3.16 11.11 3.61
CA GLN A 128 3.57 9.83 3.03
C GLN A 128 4.94 9.36 3.53
N GLY A 129 5.88 10.30 3.73
CA GLY A 129 7.17 10.04 4.37
C GLY A 129 7.02 9.47 5.76
N ARG A 130 6.19 10.09 6.60
CA ARG A 130 5.90 9.62 7.96
C ARG A 130 5.25 8.23 7.94
N CYS A 131 4.21 8.05 7.14
CA CYS A 131 3.49 6.77 7.05
C CYS A 131 4.43 5.62 6.65
N ARG A 132 5.34 5.85 5.68
CA ARG A 132 6.36 4.86 5.30
C ARG A 132 7.24 4.44 6.48
N THR A 133 7.74 5.40 7.26
CA THR A 133 8.59 5.11 8.42
C THR A 133 7.86 4.28 9.47
N GLU A 134 6.61 4.60 9.76
CA GLU A 134 5.82 3.88 10.76
C GLU A 134 5.45 2.46 10.29
N ILE A 135 5.06 2.30 9.02
CA ILE A 135 4.83 0.97 8.42
C ILE A 135 6.11 0.14 8.43
N GLU A 136 7.27 0.73 8.10
CA GLU A 136 8.56 0.05 8.12
C GLU A 136 8.98 -0.39 9.54
N GLY A 137 8.68 0.45 10.53
CA GLY A 137 8.91 0.13 11.95
C GLY A 137 7.96 -0.94 12.50
N SER A 138 6.83 -1.18 11.83
CA SER A 138 5.80 -2.12 12.31
C SER A 138 6.22 -3.60 12.20
N GLY A 139 5.71 -4.41 13.11
CA GLY A 139 5.80 -5.88 12.99
C GLY A 139 5.00 -6.42 11.80
N ASP A 140 3.92 -5.73 11.41
CA ASP A 140 3.01 -6.17 10.35
C ASP A 140 3.67 -6.25 8.98
N PHE A 141 4.51 -5.26 8.62
CA PHE A 141 5.22 -5.30 7.35
C PHE A 141 6.25 -6.44 7.30
N ARG A 142 6.92 -6.72 8.43
CA ARG A 142 7.83 -7.87 8.54
C ARG A 142 7.08 -9.19 8.37
N ASP A 143 5.97 -9.34 9.10
CA ASP A 143 5.14 -10.54 9.04
C ASP A 143 4.54 -10.76 7.65
N PHE A 144 4.19 -9.67 6.94
CA PHE A 144 3.74 -9.72 5.55
C PHE A 144 4.82 -10.36 4.66
N ARG A 145 6.05 -9.86 4.72
CA ARG A 145 7.18 -10.41 3.96
C ARG A 145 7.43 -11.88 4.29
N ASP A 146 7.45 -12.21 5.57
CA ASP A 146 7.70 -13.58 6.03
C ASP A 146 6.59 -14.54 5.56
N SER A 147 5.35 -14.08 5.54
CA SER A 147 4.20 -14.84 5.01
C SER A 147 4.32 -15.11 3.50
N ILE A 148 4.80 -14.13 2.71
CA ILE A 148 5.09 -14.34 1.28
C ILE A 148 6.19 -15.39 1.11
N ALA A 149 7.28 -15.29 1.89
CA ALA A 149 8.38 -16.24 1.84
C ALA A 149 7.91 -17.68 2.12
N ASP A 150 7.05 -17.85 3.12
CA ASP A 150 6.48 -19.15 3.47
C ASP A 150 5.60 -19.73 2.37
N LYS A 151 4.79 -18.90 1.70
CA LYS A 151 4.01 -19.34 0.52
C LYS A 151 4.95 -19.80 -0.60
N LEU A 152 6.03 -19.08 -0.87
CA LEU A 152 7.01 -19.45 -1.90
C LEU A 152 7.74 -20.77 -1.59
N ARG A 153 8.05 -21.06 -0.32
CA ARG A 153 8.68 -22.33 0.11
C ARG A 153 7.79 -23.54 -0.17
N ARG A 154 6.47 -23.38 -0.13
CA ARG A 154 5.49 -24.45 -0.36
C ARG A 154 5.25 -24.76 -1.84
N VAL A 155 5.78 -23.95 -2.76
CA VAL A 155 5.68 -24.19 -4.20
C VAL A 155 6.63 -25.34 -4.58
N PRO A 156 6.14 -26.45 -5.16
CA PRO A 156 7.00 -27.52 -5.65
C PRO A 156 7.97 -26.96 -6.70
N LYS A 157 9.24 -27.34 -6.63
CA LYS A 157 10.26 -26.96 -7.63
C LYS A 157 9.88 -27.48 -9.02
#